data_AF-A0A1Y1VQN0-F1
#
_entry.id   AF-A0A1Y1VQN0-F1
#
_cell.length_a   1.000
_cell.length_b   1.000
_cell.length_c   1.000
_cell.angle_alpha   90.00
_cell.angle_beta   90.00
_cell.angle_gamma   90.00
#
_symmetry.space_group_name_H-M   'P 1'
#
loop_
_entity.id
_entity.type
_entity.pdbx_description
1 polymer ?
#
loop_
_entity_poly.entity_id
_entity_poly.type
_entity_poly.pdbx_seq_one_letter_code
_entity_poly.pdbx_strand_id
1 'polypeptide(L)' 'MKKSYESSKVFTKCSAKWAQCGGVGFNGPTCCESGTTCRKMNKYYSYCF' A
#
# COMPACT_ATOMS: atom_id res chain seq x y z
N MET A 1 -0.85 9.98 27.98
CA MET A 1 -2.00 9.11 27.63
C MET A 1 -2.47 9.47 26.23
N LYS A 2 -2.68 8.47 25.37
CA LYS A 2 -3.06 8.58 23.95
C LYS A 2 -4.30 9.47 23.76
N LYS A 3 -4.37 10.20 22.63
CA LYS A 3 -5.55 10.42 21.75
C LYS A 3 -5.27 11.61 20.82
N SER A 4 -5.09 11.38 19.52
CA SER A 4 -6.17 11.49 18.53
C SER A 4 -6.64 12.95 18.33
N TYR A 5 -5.85 13.76 17.63
CA TYR A 5 -6.35 14.84 16.76
C TYR A 5 -6.14 14.30 15.33
N GLU A 6 -7.10 13.50 14.85
CA GLU A 6 -8.19 13.93 13.98
C GLU A 6 -7.74 14.28 12.55
N SER A 7 -7.68 13.21 11.74
CA SER A 7 -8.54 13.10 10.55
C SER A 7 -8.24 14.04 9.37
N SER A 8 -7.11 13.83 8.64
CA SER A 8 -6.99 14.20 7.20
C SER A 8 -5.70 13.78 6.47
N LYS A 9 -4.60 13.36 7.13
CA LYS A 9 -3.46 12.75 6.41
C LYS A 9 -3.71 11.25 6.30
N VAL A 10 -4.10 10.76 5.12
CA VAL A 10 -4.19 9.33 4.83
C VAL A 10 -2.78 8.74 4.97
N PHE A 11 -2.41 8.30 6.17
CA PHE A 11 -1.29 7.39 6.38
C PHE A 11 -1.73 6.02 5.88
N THR A 12 -1.92 5.94 4.56
CA THR A 12 -1.85 4.68 3.85
C THR A 12 -0.44 4.18 4.14
N LYS A 13 -0.34 3.28 5.12
CA LYS A 13 0.89 2.54 5.34
C LYS A 13 1.19 1.83 4.05
N CYS A 14 2.34 2.12 3.46
CA CYS A 14 2.74 1.46 2.24
C CYS A 14 2.76 -0.06 2.44
N SER A 15 2.42 -0.77 1.39
CA SER A 15 2.36 -2.23 1.39
C SER A 15 3.74 -2.79 1.71
N ALA A 16 3.78 -3.75 2.63
CA ALA A 16 4.99 -4.45 2.99
C ALA A 16 5.56 -5.24 1.79
N LYS A 17 6.81 -5.66 1.89
CA LYS A 17 7.38 -6.60 0.92
C LYS A 17 6.46 -7.82 0.78
N TRP A 18 6.19 -8.21 -0.46
CA TRP A 18 5.27 -9.28 -0.88
C TRP A 18 3.77 -8.99 -0.68
N ALA A 19 3.39 -7.84 -0.15
CA ALA A 19 1.99 -7.44 -0.06
C ALA A 19 1.50 -6.84 -1.39
N GLN A 20 0.19 -6.90 -1.61
CA GLN A 20 -0.43 -6.31 -2.80
C GLN A 20 -0.34 -4.78 -2.74
N CYS A 21 0.08 -4.17 -3.84
CA CYS A 21 0.22 -2.72 -4.00
C CYS A 21 -0.57 -2.17 -5.19
N GLY A 22 -1.32 -3.02 -5.89
CA GLY A 22 -2.08 -2.58 -7.05
C GLY A 22 -2.82 -3.71 -7.74
N GLY A 23 -3.66 -3.32 -8.70
CA GLY A 23 -4.50 -4.22 -9.48
C GLY A 23 -5.91 -3.67 -9.67
N VAL A 24 -6.62 -4.17 -10.67
CA VAL A 24 -8.02 -3.81 -10.91
C VAL A 24 -8.87 -4.16 -9.70
N GLY A 25 -9.54 -3.16 -9.12
CA GLY A 25 -10.40 -3.30 -7.93
C GLY A 25 -9.68 -3.20 -6.59
N PHE A 26 -8.36 -2.97 -6.57
CA PHE A 26 -7.60 -2.84 -5.32
C PHE A 26 -7.76 -1.44 -4.71
N ASN A 27 -8.30 -1.38 -3.49
CA ASN A 27 -8.53 -0.14 -2.74
C ASN A 27 -7.53 0.08 -1.58
N GLY A 28 -6.43 -0.68 -1.57
CA GLY A 28 -5.41 -0.58 -0.54
C GLY A 28 -4.26 0.36 -0.91
N PRO A 29 -3.12 0.27 -0.19
CA PRO A 29 -1.94 1.09 -0.43
C PRO A 29 -1.33 0.87 -1.80
N THR A 30 -1.21 1.93 -2.61
CA THR A 30 -0.50 1.83 -3.90
C THR A 30 1.01 2.02 -3.81
N CYS A 31 1.49 2.48 -2.65
CA CYS A 31 2.91 2.59 -2.36
C CYS A 31 3.44 1.32 -1.69
N CYS A 32 4.74 1.08 -1.84
CA CYS A 32 5.47 0.00 -1.18
C CYS A 32 6.41 0.56 -0.11
N GLU A 33 6.71 -0.24 0.93
CA GLU A 33 7.71 0.15 1.93
C GLU A 33 9.06 0.45 1.26
N SER A 34 9.81 1.38 1.87
CA SER A 34 11.11 1.81 1.35
C SER A 34 12.03 0.63 1.07
N GLY A 35 12.66 0.63 -0.11
CA GLY A 35 13.52 -0.47 -0.57
C GLY A 35 12.80 -1.56 -1.35
N THR A 36 11.48 -1.45 -1.54
CA THR A 36 10.69 -2.34 -2.41
C THR A 36 9.94 -1.55 -3.47
N THR A 37 9.61 -2.19 -4.60
CA THR A 37 8.91 -1.56 -5.73
C THR A 37 7.67 -2.36 -6.08
N CYS A 38 6.57 -1.64 -6.37
CA CYS A 38 5.34 -2.27 -6.82
C CYS A 38 5.52 -2.85 -8.23
N ARG A 39 5.53 -4.18 -8.36
CA ARG A 39 5.65 -4.89 -9.63
C ARG A 39 4.32 -5.53 -10.00
N LYS A 40 3.86 -5.24 -11.21
CA LYS A 40 2.65 -5.85 -11.78
C LYS A 40 2.88 -7.32 -12.09
N MET A 41 2.06 -8.20 -11.53
CA MET A 41 2.05 -9.63 -11.87
C MET A 41 1.00 -9.96 -12.92
N ASN A 42 -0.19 -9.37 -12.80
CA ASN A 42 -1.26 -9.49 -13.79
C ASN A 42 -2.18 -8.27 -13.74
N LYS A 43 -3.33 -8.31 -14.44
CA LYS A 43 -4.29 -7.20 -14.46
C LYS A 43 -4.88 -6.89 -13.07
N TYR A 44 -5.03 -7.90 -12.22
CA TYR A 44 -5.72 -7.81 -10.92
C TYR A 44 -4.76 -7.76 -9.73
N TYR A 45 -3.48 -8.09 -9.91
CA TYR A 45 -2.50 -8.19 -8.83
C TYR A 45 -1.16 -7.58 -9.20
N SER A 46 -0.64 -6.76 -8.29
CA SER A 46 0.72 -6.22 -8.25
C SER A 46 1.24 -6.35 -6.83
N TYR A 47 2.49 -6.78 -6.64
CA TYR A 47 3.08 -6.97 -5.31
C TYR A 47 4.34 -6.12 -5.14
N CYS A 48 4.66 -5.76 -3.89
CA CYS A 48 5.93 -5.11 -3.56
C CYS A 48 7.06 -6.14 -3.57
N PHE A 49 8.05 -5.98 -4.44
CA PHE A 49 9.27 -6.80 -4.47
C PHE A 49 10.47 -6.00 -4.00
#